data_AF-A0A918X706-F1
#
_entry.id   AF-A0A918X706-F1
#
_cell.length_a   1.000
_cell.length_b   1.000
_cell.length_c   1.000
_cell.angle_alpha   90.00
_cell.angle_beta   90.00
_cell.angle_gamma   90.00
#
_symmetry.space_group_name_H-M   'P 1'
#
loop_
_entity.id
_entity.type
_entity.pdbx_description
1 polymer ?
#
loop_
_entity_poly.entity_id
_entity_poly.type
_entity_poly.pdbx_seq_one_letter_code
_entity_poly.pdbx_strand_id
1 'polypeptide(L)' 'MAEAVLKVLDHRRIGVPGEVRAHILACRDHDRLLTCFDAALVVDSPEELLGD' A
#
# COMPACT_ATOMS: atom_id res chain seq x y z
N MET A 1 7.58 3.27 -6.78
CA MET A 1 7.37 2.83 -5.39
C MET A 1 5.96 2.34 -5.13
N ALA A 2 4.91 3.03 -5.59
CA ALA A 2 3.52 2.55 -5.48
C ALA A 2 3.32 1.08 -5.91
N GLU A 3 3.88 0.66 -7.04
CA GLU A 3 3.82 -0.75 -7.48
C GLU A 3 4.53 -1.72 -6.53
N ALA A 4 5.58 -1.29 -5.84
CA ALA A 4 6.30 -2.12 -4.89
C ALA A 4 5.44 -2.37 -3.64
N VAL A 5 4.73 -1.35 -3.15
CA VAL A 5 3.74 -1.48 -2.06
C VAL A 5 2.70 -2.54 -2.41
N LEU A 6 2.12 -2.45 -3.61
CA LEU A 6 1.11 -3.42 -4.08
C LEU A 6 1.68 -4.84 -4.22
N LYS A 7 2.92 -4.99 -4.70
CA LYS A 7 3.61 -6.28 -4.79
C LYS A 7 3.86 -6.90 -3.41
N VAL A 8 4.18 -6.09 -2.40
CA VAL A 8 4.36 -6.59 -1.02
C VAL A 8 3.02 -7.09 -0.46
N LEU A 9 1.94 -6.34 -0.65
CA LEU A 9 0.61 -6.76 -0.19
C LEU A 9 0.15 -8.05 -0.88
N ASP A 10 0.34 -8.15 -2.20
CA ASP A 10 0.04 -9.35 -2.97
C ASP A 10 0.87 -10.55 -2.50
N HIS A 11 2.17 -10.35 -2.25
CA HIS A 11 3.05 -11.39 -1.70
C HIS A 11 2.58 -11.90 -0.34
N ARG A 12 2.06 -11.00 0.50
CA ARG A 12 1.47 -11.32 1.81
C ARG A 12 0.03 -11.84 1.72
N ARG A 13 -0.52 -11.98 0.50
CA ARG A 13 -1.90 -12.37 0.22
C ARG A 13 -2.95 -11.45 0.87
N ILE A 14 -2.59 -10.18 1.02
CA ILE A 14 -3.51 -9.13 1.46
C ILE A 14 -4.23 -8.61 0.22
N GLY A 15 -5.52 -8.92 0.11
CA GLY A 15 -6.33 -8.53 -1.04
C GLY A 15 -6.61 -7.04 -1.04
N VAL A 16 -6.04 -6.31 -2.00
CA VAL A 16 -6.18 -4.84 -2.09
C VAL A 16 -7.40 -4.48 -2.95
N PRO A 17 -8.43 -3.80 -2.38
CA PRO A 17 -9.57 -3.31 -3.15
C PRO A 17 -9.15 -2.36 -4.28
N GLY A 18 -9.92 -2.31 -5.36
CA GLY A 18 -9.61 -1.48 -6.54
C GLY A 18 -9.45 0.01 -6.22
N GLU A 19 -10.23 0.52 -5.28
CA GLU A 19 -10.17 1.90 -4.79
C GLU A 19 -8.88 2.21 -4.03
N VAL A 20 -8.47 1.33 -3.11
CA VAL A 20 -7.20 1.44 -2.36
C VAL A 20 -6.02 1.36 -3.32
N ARG A 21 -6.07 0.44 -4.28
CA ARG A 21 -5.06 0.29 -5.32
C ARG A 21 -4.92 1.57 -6.15
N ALA A 22 -6.04 2.16 -6.57
CA ALA A 22 -6.04 3.41 -7.32
C ALA A 22 -5.42 4.56 -6.50
N HIS A 23 -5.73 4.62 -5.20
CA HIS A 23 -5.17 5.63 -4.30
C HIS A 23 -3.63 5.51 -4.18
N ILE A 24 -3.12 4.30 -3.93
CA ILE A 24 -1.67 4.04 -3.84
C ILE A 24 -0.96 4.40 -5.15
N LEU A 25 -1.55 4.05 -6.32
CA LEU A 25 -0.99 4.37 -7.63
C LEU A 25 -1.03 5.86 -8.00
N ALA A 26 -2.02 6.58 -7.48
CA ALA A 26 -2.16 8.02 -7.67
C ALA A 26 -1.22 8.83 -6.76
N CYS A 27 -0.75 8.26 -5.65
CA CYS A 27 0.19 8.93 -4.76
C CYS A 27 1.50 9.27 -5.49
N ARG A 28 1.88 10.57 -5.42
CA ARG A 28 3.13 11.11 -5.99
C ARG A 28 4.13 11.53 -4.93
N ASP A 29 3.71 11.54 -3.67
CA ASP A 29 4.56 11.84 -2.53
C ASP A 29 5.45 10.63 -2.24
N HIS A 30 6.76 10.82 -2.36
CA HIS A 30 7.74 9.75 -2.24
C HIS A 30 7.89 9.30 -0.79
N ASP A 31 7.86 10.22 0.18
CA ASP A 31 7.99 9.90 1.60
C ASP A 31 6.75 9.14 2.07
N ARG A 32 5.57 9.57 1.64
CA ARG A 32 4.32 8.84 1.93
C ARG A 32 4.35 7.43 1.34
N LEU A 33 4.86 7.27 0.12
CA LEU A 33 5.01 5.94 -0.50
C LEU A 33 6.02 5.04 0.22
N LEU A 34 7.07 5.62 0.81
CA LEU A 34 8.04 4.88 1.62
C LEU A 34 7.40 4.39 2.92
N THR A 35 6.68 5.27 3.62
CA THR A 35 5.91 4.91 4.82
C THR A 35 4.88 3.81 4.52
N CYS A 36 4.15 3.93 3.41
CA CYS A 36 3.23 2.89 2.95
C CYS A 36 3.95 1.57 2.66
N PHE A 37 5.18 1.61 2.14
CA PHE A 37 5.97 0.41 1.87
C PHE A 37 6.39 -0.29 3.15
N ASP A 38 6.89 0.45 4.14
CA ASP A 38 7.26 -0.11 5.44
C ASP A 38 6.04 -0.66 6.18
N ALA A 39 4.91 0.06 6.14
CA ALA A 39 3.64 -0.40 6.68
C ALA A 39 3.15 -1.70 5.99
N ALA A 40 3.31 -1.79 4.66
CA ALA A 40 2.93 -2.99 3.88
C ALA A 40 3.61 -4.28 4.35
N LEU A 41 4.72 -4.19 5.08
CA LEU A 41 5.42 -5.36 5.63
C LEU A 41 4.75 -5.92 6.90
N VAL A 42 3.96 -5.11 7.61
CA VAL A 42 3.41 -5.46 8.92
C VAL A 42 1.89 -5.43 9.01
N VAL A 43 1.19 -4.58 8.24
CA VAL A 43 -0.28 -4.45 8.33
C VAL A 43 -1.00 -5.75 8.03
N ASP A 44 -2.15 -6.01 8.64
CA ASP A 44 -2.95 -7.20 8.34
C ASP A 44 -4.05 -6.93 7.30
N SER A 45 -4.31 -5.64 7.02
CA SER A 45 -5.31 -5.19 6.07
C SER A 45 -4.82 -4.03 5.20
N PRO A 46 -5.34 -3.87 3.97
CA PRO A 46 -4.99 -2.75 3.10
C PRO A 46 -5.54 -1.40 3.59
N GLU A 47 -6.61 -1.39 4.38
CA GLU A 47 -7.19 -0.17 4.94
C GLU A 47 -6.28 0.47 6.00
N GLU A 48 -5.57 -0.34 6.79
CA GLU A 48 -4.54 0.14 7.74
C GLU A 48 -3.40 0.88 7.05
N LEU A 49 -3.14 0.56 5.78
CA LEU A 49 -2.07 1.13 4.98
C LEU A 49 -2.38 2.53 4.47
N LEU A 50 -3.67 2.83 4.35
CA LEU A 50 -4.20 4.14 4.00
C LEU A 50 -4.61 4.98 5.21
N GLY A 51 -4.36 4.50 6.43
CA GLY A 51 -4.77 5.16 7.68
C GLY A 51 -4.67 6.67 7.60
N ASP A 52 -5.73 7.33 8.08
CA ASP A 52 -5.91 8.79 8.10
C ASP A 52 -4.60 9.56 8.37
#